data_AF-A0A939CEC3-F1
#
_entry.id   AF-A0A939CEC3-F1
#
_cell.length_a   1.000
_cell.length_b   1.000
_cell.length_c   1.000
_cell.angle_alpha   90.00
_cell.angle_beta   90.00
_cell.angle_gamma   90.00
#
_symmetry.space_group_name_H-M   'P 1'
#
loop_
_entity.id
_entity.type
_entity.pdbx_description
1 polymer ?
#
loop_
_entity_poly.entity_id
_entity_poly.type
_entity_poly.pdbx_seq_one_letter_code
_entity_poly.pdbx_strand_id
1 'polypeptide(L)'
;MKYKGYLIDLDGTIYLGKAPIPAGKRFVETLQEKGLPYLFVTNNTTRSPEVVAQRLADEFSIHVAPETIYTASLATIDFMKDHGKGRKVFVIGEAGLIDLILAAGFEWEETNPDYVVVGLDNHVTYEKFVLATLAIQKGAT
;
A
#
# COMPACT_ATOMS: atom_id res chain seq x y z
N MET A 1 28.76 -15.33 -2.05
CA MET A 1 27.64 -14.82 -2.89
C MET A 1 27.22 -13.46 -2.37
N LYS A 2 26.86 -12.51 -3.24
CA LYS A 2 26.22 -11.24 -2.86
C LYS A 2 24.75 -11.29 -3.28
N TYR A 3 23.85 -10.72 -2.49
CA TYR A 3 22.45 -10.58 -2.87
C TYR A 3 22.34 -9.70 -4.13
N LYS A 4 21.41 -10.05 -5.01
CA LYS A 4 21.20 -9.35 -6.29
C LYS A 4 20.17 -8.22 -6.18
N GLY A 5 19.41 -8.16 -5.10
CA GLY A 5 18.43 -7.12 -4.81
C GLY A 5 17.90 -7.20 -3.39
N TYR A 6 17.23 -6.14 -2.95
CA TYR A 6 16.78 -5.97 -1.56
C TYR A 6 15.30 -5.58 -1.50
N LEU A 7 14.51 -6.29 -0.71
CA LEU A 7 13.17 -5.86 -0.29
C LEU A 7 13.29 -5.29 1.12
N ILE A 8 12.85 -4.05 1.31
CA ILE A 8 13.17 -3.27 2.50
C ILE A 8 11.87 -2.76 3.12
N ASP A 9 11.63 -3.08 4.39
CA ASP A 9 10.52 -2.47 5.14
C ASP A 9 10.81 -0.98 5.43
N LEU A 10 9.78 -0.20 5.74
CA LEU A 10 9.91 1.22 6.05
C LEU A 10 9.90 1.49 7.55
N ASP A 11 8.77 1.27 8.22
CA ASP A 11 8.63 1.57 9.64
C ASP A 11 9.34 0.50 10.48
N GLY A 12 10.13 0.92 11.47
CA GLY A 12 11.06 0.07 12.21
C GLY A 12 12.38 -0.23 11.51
N THR A 13 12.55 0.10 10.22
CA THR A 13 13.77 -0.18 9.45
C THR A 13 14.47 1.09 8.94
N ILE A 14 13.73 1.98 8.29
CA ILE A 14 14.24 3.27 7.77
C ILE A 14 13.96 4.41 8.75
N TYR A 15 12.81 4.36 9.42
CA TYR A 15 12.39 5.28 10.46
C TYR A 15 11.59 4.52 11.51
N LEU A 16 11.40 5.09 12.70
CA LEU A 16 10.49 4.59 13.72
C LEU A 16 9.45 5.67 14.03
N GLY A 17 8.25 5.53 13.49
CA GLY A 17 7.20 6.55 13.55
C GLY A 17 7.64 7.87 12.88
N LYS A 18 8.07 8.85 13.69
CA LYS A 18 8.61 10.15 13.24
C LYS A 18 10.13 10.27 13.38
N ALA A 19 10.78 9.34 14.07
CA ALA A 19 12.21 9.39 14.31
C ALA A 19 12.96 8.72 13.15
N PRO A 20 13.92 9.38 12.48
CA PRO A 20 14.76 8.72 11.49
C PRO A 20 15.62 7.64 12.14
N ILE A 21 15.91 6.57 11.40
CA ILE A 21 16.98 5.62 11.74
C ILE A 21 18.17 5.97 10.84
N PRO A 22 19.23 6.63 11.34
CA PRO A 22 20.33 7.11 10.49
C PRO A 22 21.05 6.00 9.70
N ALA A 23 21.06 4.77 10.24
CA ALA A 23 21.60 3.61 9.54
C ALA A 23 20.74 3.19 8.34
N GLY A 24 19.42 3.37 8.41
CA GLY A 24 18.49 3.10 7.30
C GLY A 24 18.75 4.03 6.12
N LYS A 25 18.93 5.34 6.37
CA LYS A 25 19.34 6.30 5.33
C LYS A 25 20.65 5.88 4.66
N ARG A 26 21.71 5.65 5.45
CA ARG A 26 23.02 5.23 4.92
C ARG A 26 22.94 3.95 4.12
N PHE A 27 22.07 3.01 4.51
CA PHE A 27 21.85 1.77 3.79
C PHE A 27 21.30 2.03 2.39
N VAL A 28 20.25 2.87 2.27
CA VAL A 28 19.66 3.24 0.97
C VAL A 28 20.68 3.97 0.09
N GLU A 29 21.40 4.95 0.64
CA GLU A 29 22.46 5.68 -0.09
C GLU A 29 23.53 4.71 -0.62
N THR A 30 23.96 3.74 0.20
CA THR A 30 24.93 2.72 -0.22
C THR A 30 24.40 1.84 -1.36
N LEU A 31 23.11 1.53 -1.38
CA LEU A 31 22.50 0.76 -2.47
C LEU A 31 22.47 1.57 -3.76
N GLN A 32 22.12 2.86 -3.68
CA GLN A 32 22.10 3.79 -4.81
C GLN A 32 23.51 4.00 -5.39
N GLU A 33 24.51 4.28 -4.55
CA GLU A 33 25.92 4.42 -4.96
C GLU A 33 26.45 3.20 -5.69
N LYS A 34 26.01 2.00 -5.29
CA LYS A 34 26.44 0.72 -5.87
C LYS A 34 25.58 0.27 -7.05
N GLY A 35 24.52 1.00 -7.40
CA GLY A 35 23.56 0.58 -8.42
C GLY A 35 22.89 -0.76 -8.10
N LEU A 36 22.71 -1.09 -6.82
CA LEU A 36 22.03 -2.31 -6.40
C LEU A 36 20.53 -2.09 -6.39
N PRO A 37 19.73 -2.96 -7.03
CA PRO A 37 18.29 -2.78 -7.09
C PRO A 37 17.67 -3.03 -5.71
N TYR A 38 16.68 -2.21 -5.37
CA TYR A 38 15.92 -2.34 -4.15
C TYR A 38 14.47 -1.91 -4.36
N LEU A 39 13.60 -2.40 -3.48
CA LEU A 39 12.20 -2.04 -3.42
C LEU A 39 11.79 -1.91 -1.96
N PHE A 40 11.20 -0.78 -1.60
CA PHE A 40 10.52 -0.64 -0.33
C PHE A 40 9.19 -1.39 -0.38
N VAL A 41 8.96 -2.25 0.60
CA VAL A 41 7.74 -3.05 0.72
C VAL A 41 7.09 -2.70 2.04
N THR A 42 5.88 -2.15 2.01
CA THR A 42 5.19 -1.71 3.22
C THR A 42 3.72 -2.14 3.26
N ASN A 43 3.26 -2.55 4.44
CA ASN A 43 1.87 -2.90 4.68
C ASN A 43 0.95 -1.69 4.91
N ASN A 44 1.48 -0.47 4.84
CA ASN A 44 0.67 0.74 4.99
C ASN A 44 -0.25 0.91 3.77
N THR A 45 -1.56 0.88 4.01
CA THR A 45 -2.59 1.05 2.96
C THR A 45 -3.12 2.47 2.84
N THR A 46 -2.65 3.41 3.66
CA THR A 46 -3.22 4.76 3.79
C THR A 46 -2.60 5.79 2.85
N ARG A 47 -1.51 5.45 2.16
CA ARG A 47 -0.70 6.39 1.38
C ARG A 47 -0.34 5.82 0.02
N SER A 48 -0.34 6.68 -1.00
CA SER A 48 0.18 6.32 -2.32
C SER A 48 1.71 6.25 -2.34
N PRO A 49 2.33 5.54 -3.30
CA PRO A 49 3.77 5.51 -3.47
C PRO A 49 4.39 6.91 -3.55
N GLU A 50 3.74 7.85 -4.23
CA GLU A 50 4.20 9.24 -4.37
C GLU A 50 4.24 9.94 -3.01
N VAL A 51 3.19 9.77 -2.20
CA VAL A 51 3.13 10.35 -0.84
C VAL A 51 4.22 9.74 0.05
N VAL A 52 4.50 8.44 -0.09
CA VAL A 52 5.58 7.79 0.68
C VAL A 52 6.95 8.29 0.22
N ALA A 53 7.18 8.41 -1.08
CA ALA A 53 8.44 8.92 -1.65
C ALA A 53 8.70 10.37 -1.20
N GLN A 54 7.67 11.23 -1.30
CA GLN A 54 7.74 12.63 -0.87
C GLN A 54 8.08 12.73 0.63
N ARG A 55 7.44 11.90 1.46
CA ARG A 55 7.75 11.83 2.88
C ARG A 55 9.18 11.40 3.16
N LEU A 56 9.68 10.38 2.45
CA LEU A 56 11.07 9.94 2.59
C LEU A 56 12.06 11.06 2.28
N ALA A 57 11.77 11.87 1.26
CA ALA A 57 12.57 13.04 0.91
C ALA A 57 12.49 14.13 1.99
N ASP A 58 11.27 14.54 2.36
CA ASP A 58 11.04 15.71 3.23
C ASP A 58 11.41 15.45 4.70
N GLU A 59 11.02 14.31 5.25
CA GLU A 59 11.21 14.02 6.68
C GLU A 59 12.56 13.34 6.97
N PHE A 60 13.10 12.59 6.01
CA PHE A 60 14.26 11.72 6.25
C PHE A 60 15.44 11.96 5.30
N SER A 61 15.29 12.90 4.35
CA SER A 61 16.32 13.21 3.34
C SER A 61 16.77 11.98 2.54
N ILE A 62 15.84 11.07 2.26
CA ILE A 62 16.02 9.88 1.43
C ILE A 62 15.26 10.11 0.12
N HIS A 63 15.99 10.37 -0.96
CA HIS A 63 15.40 10.68 -2.26
C HIS A 63 15.32 9.42 -3.11
N VAL A 64 14.09 8.98 -3.41
CA VAL A 64 13.82 7.76 -4.17
C VAL A 64 12.65 7.99 -5.12
N ALA A 65 12.63 7.24 -6.21
CA ALA A 65 11.54 7.32 -7.18
C ALA A 65 10.31 6.52 -6.66
N PRO A 66 9.07 6.98 -6.90
CA PRO A 66 7.86 6.27 -6.44
C PRO A 66 7.79 4.80 -6.87
N GLU A 67 8.39 4.44 -8.01
CA GLU A 67 8.46 3.07 -8.54
C GLU A 67 9.28 2.12 -7.65
N THR A 68 10.10 2.67 -6.75
CA THR A 68 10.84 1.89 -5.75
C THR A 68 9.99 1.57 -4.51
N ILE A 69 8.70 1.88 -4.51
CA ILE A 69 7.80 1.71 -3.37
C ILE A 69 6.62 0.84 -3.78
N TYR A 70 6.47 -0.29 -3.09
CA TYR A 70 5.39 -1.23 -3.28
C TYR A 70 4.59 -1.39 -1.99
N THR A 71 3.32 -1.00 -2.03
CA THR A 71 2.44 -0.98 -0.86
C THR A 71 1.46 -2.15 -0.90
N ALA A 72 0.89 -2.50 0.26
CA ALA A 72 -0.20 -3.46 0.34
C ALA A 72 -1.43 -3.04 -0.51
N SER A 73 -1.67 -1.74 -0.70
CA SER A 73 -2.72 -1.25 -1.59
C SER A 73 -2.46 -1.65 -3.05
N LEU A 74 -1.22 -1.46 -3.54
CA LEU A 74 -0.83 -1.88 -4.89
C LEU A 74 -0.93 -3.39 -5.06
N ALA A 75 -0.40 -4.16 -4.09
CA ALA A 75 -0.49 -5.62 -4.12
C ALA A 75 -1.94 -6.11 -4.15
N THR A 76 -2.85 -5.45 -3.44
CA THR A 76 -4.29 -5.76 -3.45
C THR A 76 -4.92 -5.46 -4.81
N ILE A 77 -4.58 -4.33 -5.42
CA ILE A 77 -5.05 -3.97 -6.76
C ILE A 77 -4.57 -4.97 -7.81
N ASP A 78 -3.30 -5.34 -7.76
CA ASP A 78 -2.71 -6.33 -8.67
C ASP A 78 -3.39 -7.68 -8.52
N PHE A 79 -3.61 -8.13 -7.27
CA PHE A 79 -4.37 -9.34 -6.99
C PHE A 79 -5.79 -9.29 -7.58
N MET A 80 -6.55 -8.21 -7.36
CA MET A 80 -7.91 -8.11 -7.89
C MET A 80 -7.93 -8.12 -9.43
N LYS A 81 -6.96 -7.45 -10.08
CA LYS A 81 -6.83 -7.46 -11.55
C LYS A 81 -6.53 -8.87 -12.07
N ASP A 82 -5.61 -9.59 -11.44
CA ASP A 82 -5.23 -10.94 -11.82
C ASP A 82 -6.35 -11.95 -11.54
N HIS A 83 -7.11 -11.75 -10.47
CA HIS A 83 -8.22 -12.61 -10.10
C HIS A 83 -9.39 -12.49 -11.09
N GLY A 84 -9.63 -11.30 -11.66
CA GLY A 84 -10.52 -11.13 -12.81
C GLY A 84 -12.00 -11.43 -12.57
N LYS A 85 -12.50 -11.32 -11.33
CA LYS A 85 -13.90 -11.60 -10.95
C LYS A 85 -14.87 -10.49 -11.33
N GLY A 86 -14.36 -9.30 -11.61
CA GLY A 86 -15.13 -8.15 -12.04
C GLY A 86 -14.41 -6.85 -11.67
N ARG A 87 -15.16 -5.77 -11.55
CA ARG A 87 -14.63 -4.43 -11.26
C ARG A 87 -15.36 -3.70 -10.15
N LYS A 88 -16.43 -4.28 -9.59
CA LYS A 88 -17.20 -3.69 -8.50
C LYS A 88 -16.54 -3.98 -7.16
N VAL A 89 -16.36 -2.97 -6.33
CA VAL A 89 -15.67 -3.09 -5.05
C VAL A 89 -16.37 -2.29 -3.96
N PHE A 90 -16.44 -2.88 -2.77
CA PHE A 90 -16.72 -2.18 -1.53
C PHE A 90 -15.45 -2.14 -0.68
N VAL A 91 -15.05 -0.97 -0.18
CA VAL A 91 -13.81 -0.81 0.57
C VAL A 91 -14.11 -0.26 1.97
N ILE A 92 -13.63 -0.96 3.00
CA ILE A 92 -13.45 -0.41 4.34
C ILE A 92 -11.98 0.02 4.44
N GLY A 93 -11.71 1.32 4.43
CA GLY A 93 -10.33 1.82 4.49
C GLY A 93 -10.27 3.35 4.45
N GLU A 94 -9.07 3.88 4.69
CA GLU A 94 -8.77 5.30 4.49
C GLU A 94 -8.84 5.72 3.01
N ALA A 95 -8.99 7.04 2.76
CA ALA A 95 -9.08 7.61 1.42
C ALA A 95 -7.94 7.18 0.49
N GLY A 96 -6.70 7.09 0.99
CA GLY A 96 -5.55 6.65 0.19
C GLY A 96 -5.67 5.22 -0.36
N LEU A 97 -6.40 4.32 0.30
CA LEU A 97 -6.70 2.99 -0.24
C LEU A 97 -7.81 3.08 -1.30
N ILE A 98 -8.88 3.80 -0.97
CA ILE A 98 -10.06 3.94 -1.82
C ILE A 98 -9.68 4.60 -3.15
N ASP A 99 -9.00 5.73 -3.10
CA ASP A 99 -8.62 6.52 -4.27
C ASP A 99 -7.73 5.72 -5.23
N LEU A 100 -6.77 4.94 -4.69
CA LEU A 100 -5.91 4.07 -5.50
C LEU A 100 -6.69 2.96 -6.19
N ILE A 101 -7.63 2.33 -5.49
CA ILE A 101 -8.47 1.27 -6.06
C ILE A 101 -9.36 1.82 -7.17
N LEU A 102 -10.01 2.97 -6.93
CA LEU A 102 -10.86 3.62 -7.93
C LEU A 102 -10.04 4.10 -9.15
N ALA A 103 -8.87 4.70 -8.91
CA ALA A 103 -7.95 5.11 -9.98
C ALA A 103 -7.44 3.92 -10.81
N ALA A 104 -7.41 2.71 -10.25
CA ALA A 104 -7.06 1.48 -10.95
C ALA A 104 -8.21 0.89 -11.81
N GLY A 105 -9.34 1.60 -11.90
CA GLY A 105 -10.49 1.25 -12.74
C GLY A 105 -11.49 0.32 -12.06
N PHE A 106 -11.51 0.25 -10.73
CA PHE A 106 -12.59 -0.38 -9.98
C PHE A 106 -13.69 0.64 -9.68
N GLU A 107 -14.91 0.16 -9.53
CA GLU A 107 -16.12 0.96 -9.35
C GLU A 107 -16.71 0.69 -7.96
N TRP A 108 -17.10 1.76 -7.26
CA TRP A 108 -17.73 1.64 -5.95
C TRP A 108 -19.11 0.97 -6.04
N GLU A 109 -19.34 -0.07 -5.25
CA GLU A 109 -20.61 -0.78 -5.17
C GLU A 109 -20.81 -1.35 -3.76
N GLU A 110 -21.90 -0.99 -3.08
CA GLU A 110 -22.17 -1.44 -1.71
C GLU A 110 -23.11 -2.65 -1.64
N THR A 111 -23.93 -2.88 -2.67
CA THR A 111 -25.03 -3.84 -2.58
C THR A 111 -24.61 -5.26 -3.00
N ASN A 112 -23.87 -5.34 -4.10
CA ASN A 112 -23.40 -6.59 -4.68
C ASN A 112 -22.04 -6.40 -5.38
N PRO A 113 -20.98 -6.07 -4.63
CA PRO A 113 -19.64 -5.94 -5.19
C PRO A 113 -19.04 -7.31 -5.57
N ASP A 114 -18.08 -7.29 -6.49
CA ASP A 114 -17.27 -8.46 -6.82
C ASP A 114 -16.21 -8.70 -5.73
N TYR A 115 -15.71 -7.61 -5.14
CA TYR A 115 -14.67 -7.60 -4.13
C TYR A 115 -15.06 -6.81 -2.88
N VAL A 116 -14.63 -7.29 -1.71
CA VAL A 116 -14.67 -6.53 -0.46
C VAL A 116 -13.26 -6.38 0.07
N VAL A 117 -12.73 -5.15 0.06
CA VAL A 117 -11.38 -4.85 0.55
C VAL A 117 -11.47 -4.23 1.95
N VAL A 118 -10.80 -4.83 2.93
CA VAL A 118 -10.76 -4.34 4.31
C VAL A 118 -9.33 -3.99 4.70
N GLY A 119 -9.05 -2.69 4.82
CA GLY A 119 -7.83 -2.12 5.38
C GLY A 119 -8.10 -1.36 6.68
N LEU A 120 -7.10 -0.61 7.14
CA LEU A 120 -7.27 0.29 8.28
C LEU A 120 -8.23 1.44 7.92
N ASP A 121 -9.22 1.68 8.77
CA ASP A 121 -10.18 2.79 8.72
C ASP A 121 -10.38 3.34 10.14
N ASN A 122 -9.89 4.55 10.41
CA ASN A 122 -10.03 5.20 11.73
C ASN A 122 -11.46 5.66 12.03
N HIS A 123 -12.34 5.65 11.04
CA HIS A 123 -13.74 6.05 11.11
C HIS A 123 -14.69 4.90 10.78
N VAL A 124 -14.23 3.66 10.99
CA VAL A 124 -15.05 2.47 10.74
C VAL A 124 -16.30 2.48 11.60
N THR A 125 -17.43 2.11 11.00
CA THR A 125 -18.71 2.00 11.70
C THR A 125 -19.22 0.56 11.65
N TYR A 126 -20.12 0.21 12.58
CA TYR A 126 -20.81 -1.08 12.54
C TYR A 126 -21.53 -1.30 11.20
N GLU A 127 -22.13 -0.25 10.63
CA GLU A 127 -22.81 -0.31 9.34
C GLU A 127 -21.87 -0.73 8.20
N LYS A 128 -20.65 -0.19 8.14
CA LYS A 128 -19.65 -0.64 7.16
C LYS A 128 -19.37 -2.14 7.28
N PHE A 129 -19.23 -2.65 8.51
CA PHE A 129 -19.05 -4.09 8.73
C PHE A 129 -20.27 -4.91 8.34
N VAL A 130 -21.49 -4.41 8.54
CA VAL A 130 -22.72 -5.07 8.08
C VAL A 130 -22.73 -5.19 6.56
N LEU A 131 -22.46 -4.09 5.85
CA LEU A 131 -22.40 -4.08 4.39
C LEU A 131 -21.35 -5.06 3.86
N ALA A 132 -20.12 -5.00 4.39
CA ALA A 132 -19.05 -5.93 4.03
C ALA A 132 -19.43 -7.39 4.30
N THR A 133 -20.01 -7.68 5.48
CA THR A 133 -20.42 -9.04 5.87
C THR A 133 -21.47 -9.59 4.92
N LEU A 134 -22.50 -8.79 4.60
CA LEU A 134 -23.57 -9.19 3.68
C LEU A 134 -23.04 -9.41 2.25
N ALA A 135 -22.13 -8.55 1.79
CA ALA A 135 -21.49 -8.70 0.49
C ALA A 135 -20.65 -9.99 0.41
N ILE A 136 -19.83 -10.27 1.43
CA ILE A 136 -19.04 -11.51 1.52
C ILE A 136 -19.95 -12.75 1.54
N GLN A 137 -21.04 -12.72 2.30
CA GLN A 137 -22.02 -13.83 2.33
C GLN A 137 -22.68 -14.09 0.97
N LYS A 138 -22.83 -13.06 0.13
CA LYS A 138 -23.34 -13.18 -1.24
C LYS A 138 -22.27 -13.62 -2.25
N GLY A 139 -21.03 -13.81 -1.81
CA GLY A 139 -19.95 -14.36 -2.62
C GLY A 139 -18.95 -13.32 -3.14
N ALA A 140 -18.93 -12.09 -2.63
CA ALA A 140 -17.79 -11.19 -2.84
C ALA A 140 -16.51 -11.83 -2.26
N THR A 141 -15.36 -11.56 -2.90
CA THR A 141 -14.05 -12.09 -2.48
C THR A 141 -13.15 -11.02 -1.88
#